data_AF-A0A1D2AHW0-F1
#
_entry.id   AF-A0A1D2AHW0-F1
#
_cell.length_a   1.000
_cell.length_b   1.000
_cell.length_c   1.000
_cell.angle_alpha   90.00
_cell.angle_beta   90.00
_cell.angle_gamma   90.00
#
_symmetry.space_group_name_H-M   'P 1'
#
loop_
_entity.id
_entity.type
_entity.pdbx_description
1 polymer ?
#
loop_
_entity_poly.entity_id
_entity_poly.type
_entity_poly.pdbx_seq_one_letter_code
_entity_poly.pdbx_strand_id
1 'polypeptide(L)'
;MNHSIDGDDNVGPEVGTERNRGLGEFGCSHYRRRVKLVTPCCGEIFWCRHCHNEAKHDNEKDVKLRHELDRSLVTEVVCALCSLRQPVGDHCCRCGVAFGAYACTLCPFYDDDVSKQAFHCADCGICRVGGRENFFHCDTCGSCYSTKLRGRHVCVERAMHQNCPVCFEYLFESVQPTAVLPCGHTIHSSCLKELERSDSISVCACCPICKRSLQDNSATWRYLDSIAASHPLPEEYVGWQAEIFCNDCLSTCTVQYNLVGLKCGGCGSYNTRRLALVPAVIRRSGGQNQQEDSQGSMLQSNGTETVSRSRDQAMHLEERWSSEEDRQLEAYRGSPEGSD
;
A
#
# COMPACT_ATOMS: atom_id res chain seq x y z
N MET A 1 -32.18 -21.63 -79.44
CA MET A 1 -33.55 -21.27 -79.03
C MET A 1 -33.57 -21.15 -77.52
N ASN A 2 -34.18 -20.07 -77.05
CA ASN A 2 -34.34 -19.58 -75.67
C ASN A 2 -34.65 -20.65 -74.61
N HIS A 3 -34.12 -20.49 -73.40
CA HIS A 3 -34.93 -19.93 -72.30
C HIS A 3 -34.08 -19.50 -71.10
N SER A 4 -34.30 -18.25 -70.69
CA SER A 4 -33.89 -17.60 -69.45
C SER A 4 -34.55 -18.24 -68.23
N ILE A 5 -33.85 -18.30 -67.10
CA ILE A 5 -34.44 -18.18 -65.76
C ILE A 5 -33.50 -17.28 -64.94
N ASP A 6 -33.97 -16.07 -64.69
CA ASP A 6 -33.44 -15.14 -63.69
C ASP A 6 -33.64 -15.72 -62.29
N GLY A 7 -32.58 -15.72 -61.48
CA GLY A 7 -32.59 -16.08 -60.06
C GLY A 7 -31.98 -14.93 -59.27
N ASP A 8 -32.85 -14.02 -58.86
CA ASP A 8 -32.57 -12.80 -58.12
C ASP A 8 -32.37 -13.15 -56.64
N ASP A 9 -31.16 -13.59 -56.26
CA ASP A 9 -30.80 -13.81 -54.85
C ASP A 9 -30.42 -12.48 -54.19
N ASN A 10 -31.47 -11.81 -53.71
CA ASN A 10 -31.44 -10.66 -52.82
C ASN A 10 -30.65 -10.98 -51.54
N VAL A 11 -29.35 -10.69 -51.55
CA VAL A 11 -28.49 -10.68 -50.36
C VAL A 11 -28.91 -9.48 -49.51
N GLY A 12 -29.72 -9.74 -48.48
CA GLY A 12 -30.09 -8.74 -47.48
C GLY A 12 -28.84 -8.13 -46.81
N PRO A 13 -28.94 -6.88 -46.31
CA PRO A 13 -27.77 -6.13 -45.85
C PRO A 13 -27.14 -6.82 -44.64
N GLU A 14 -25.82 -6.99 -44.71
CA GLU A 14 -24.99 -7.48 -43.62
C GLU A 14 -25.11 -6.56 -42.39
N VAL A 15 -25.95 -6.95 -41.43
CA VAL A 15 -26.22 -6.23 -40.16
C VAL A 15 -24.93 -5.98 -39.33
N GLY A 16 -23.83 -6.67 -39.64
CA GLY A 16 -22.52 -6.48 -39.01
C GLY A 16 -21.75 -5.22 -39.47
N THR A 17 -22.10 -4.62 -40.60
CA THR A 17 -21.32 -3.51 -41.20
C THR A 17 -21.66 -2.14 -40.58
N GLU A 18 -22.94 -1.88 -40.31
CA GLU A 18 -23.38 -0.58 -39.79
C GLU A 18 -22.96 -0.34 -38.33
N ARG A 19 -23.05 -1.36 -37.47
CA ARG A 19 -22.68 -1.25 -36.05
C ARG A 19 -21.20 -0.97 -35.81
N ASN A 20 -20.36 -1.44 -36.73
CA ASN A 20 -18.90 -1.35 -36.66
C ASN A 20 -18.33 -0.14 -37.40
N ARG A 21 -19.18 0.73 -37.96
CA ARG A 21 -18.72 1.94 -38.63
C ARG A 21 -17.90 2.80 -37.67
N GLY A 22 -16.65 3.14 -38.06
CA GLY A 22 -15.70 3.89 -37.25
C GLY A 22 -14.92 3.06 -36.21
N LEU A 23 -14.91 1.72 -36.32
CA LEU A 23 -14.21 0.84 -35.39
C LEU A 23 -12.70 1.13 -35.36
N GLY A 24 -12.16 1.48 -34.19
CA GLY A 24 -10.74 1.77 -34.01
C GLY A 24 -10.28 3.13 -34.55
N GLU A 25 -11.15 3.91 -35.21
CA GLU A 25 -10.82 5.22 -35.81
C GLU A 25 -10.98 6.40 -34.84
N PHE A 26 -11.73 6.20 -33.74
CA PHE A 26 -12.07 7.25 -32.78
C PHE A 26 -11.56 6.92 -31.36
N GLY A 27 -11.39 7.95 -30.53
CA GLY A 27 -11.00 7.81 -29.13
C GLY A 27 -9.87 8.76 -28.74
N CYS A 28 -9.05 8.30 -27.79
CA CYS A 28 -7.86 9.00 -27.31
C CYS A 28 -6.71 8.00 -27.07
N SER A 29 -5.57 8.50 -26.59
CA SER A 29 -4.41 7.69 -26.20
C SER A 29 -4.75 6.61 -25.15
N HIS A 30 -5.74 6.86 -24.30
CA HIS A 30 -6.14 5.93 -23.24
C HIS A 30 -7.03 4.78 -23.75
N TYR A 31 -8.00 5.10 -24.62
CA TYR A 31 -9.05 4.16 -25.03
C TYR A 31 -9.55 4.46 -26.44
N ARG A 32 -9.77 3.41 -27.24
CA ARG A 32 -10.39 3.51 -28.57
C ARG A 32 -11.89 3.40 -28.41
N ARG A 33 -12.66 4.40 -28.81
CA ARG A 33 -14.11 4.44 -28.56
C ARG A 33 -14.81 5.38 -29.55
N ARG A 34 -16.05 5.06 -29.90
CA ARG A 34 -16.89 5.88 -30.80
C ARG A 34 -17.83 6.83 -30.05
N VAL A 35 -17.50 7.16 -28.80
CA VAL A 35 -18.35 7.98 -27.93
C VAL A 35 -17.52 8.86 -27.00
N LYS A 36 -18.03 10.05 -26.70
CA LYS A 36 -17.50 10.98 -25.69
C LYS A 36 -18.43 11.03 -24.48
N LEU A 37 -17.88 11.28 -23.30
CA LEU A 37 -18.62 11.43 -22.05
C LEU A 37 -19.04 12.88 -21.87
N VAL A 38 -20.28 13.11 -21.45
CA VAL A 38 -20.70 14.39 -20.88
C VAL A 38 -20.34 14.37 -19.40
N THR A 39 -19.45 15.26 -18.98
CA THR A 39 -18.90 15.26 -17.63
C THR A 39 -19.82 16.05 -16.69
N PRO A 40 -20.49 15.42 -15.69
CA PRO A 40 -21.48 16.09 -14.84
C PRO A 40 -20.89 17.16 -13.93
N CYS A 41 -19.60 17.09 -13.62
CA CYS A 41 -18.90 18.05 -12.76
C CYS A 41 -18.80 19.45 -13.36
N CYS A 42 -18.62 19.57 -14.68
CA CYS A 42 -18.46 20.86 -15.37
C CYS A 42 -19.30 21.02 -16.65
N GLY A 43 -20.04 19.99 -17.07
CA GLY A 43 -20.86 19.98 -18.27
C GLY A 43 -20.09 19.81 -19.58
N GLU A 44 -18.77 19.71 -19.52
CA GLU A 44 -17.91 19.61 -20.70
C GLU A 44 -17.85 18.19 -21.29
N ILE A 45 -17.42 18.08 -22.54
CA ILE A 45 -17.39 16.81 -23.28
C ILE A 45 -15.95 16.33 -23.42
N PHE A 46 -15.66 15.14 -22.88
CA PHE A 46 -14.33 14.53 -22.93
C PHE A 46 -14.37 13.14 -23.53
N TRP A 47 -13.28 12.72 -24.17
CA TRP A 47 -13.16 11.35 -24.65
C TRP A 47 -13.25 10.34 -23.50
N CYS A 48 -12.61 10.61 -22.36
CA CYS A 48 -12.59 9.71 -21.21
C CYS A 48 -12.31 10.45 -19.90
N ARG A 49 -12.44 9.75 -18.75
CA ARG A 49 -12.06 10.26 -17.42
C ARG A 49 -10.61 10.74 -17.35
N HIS A 50 -9.65 10.00 -17.93
CA HIS A 50 -8.25 10.41 -17.87
C HIS A 50 -7.99 11.72 -18.63
N CYS A 51 -8.56 11.89 -19.83
CA CYS A 51 -8.47 13.16 -20.56
C CYS A 51 -9.13 14.31 -19.80
N HIS A 52 -10.24 14.05 -19.09
CA HIS A 52 -10.87 15.05 -18.23
C HIS A 52 -9.94 15.41 -17.07
N ASN A 53 -9.48 14.44 -16.28
CA ASN A 53 -8.65 14.70 -15.10
C ASN A 53 -7.31 15.33 -15.49
N GLU A 54 -6.69 14.90 -16.59
CA GLU A 54 -5.50 15.54 -17.13
C GLU A 54 -5.73 17.03 -17.42
N ALA A 55 -6.87 17.39 -18.03
CA ALA A 55 -7.18 18.78 -18.37
C ALA A 55 -7.68 19.61 -17.17
N LYS A 56 -8.49 19.03 -16.29
CA LYS A 56 -9.26 19.71 -15.25
C LYS A 56 -8.71 19.53 -13.84
N HIS A 57 -7.73 18.66 -13.65
CA HIS A 57 -7.05 18.46 -12.38
C HIS A 57 -5.54 18.67 -12.53
N ASP A 58 -4.88 17.91 -13.40
CA ASP A 58 -3.41 17.87 -13.47
C ASP A 58 -2.83 19.14 -14.12
N ASN A 59 -3.40 19.56 -15.26
CA ASN A 59 -2.97 20.75 -16.00
C ASN A 59 -3.69 22.04 -15.60
N GLU A 60 -4.68 21.97 -14.70
CA GLU A 60 -5.39 23.14 -14.22
C GLU A 60 -4.53 23.90 -13.19
N LYS A 61 -4.30 25.18 -13.45
CA LYS A 61 -3.44 26.03 -12.60
C LYS A 61 -4.24 26.67 -11.47
N ASP A 62 -5.52 26.99 -11.71
CA ASP A 62 -6.38 27.50 -10.67
C ASP A 62 -6.87 26.35 -9.78
N VAL A 63 -6.34 26.30 -8.56
CA VAL A 63 -6.70 25.30 -7.55
C VAL A 63 -8.21 25.26 -7.28
N LYS A 64 -8.92 26.38 -7.44
CA LYS A 64 -10.38 26.43 -7.23
C LYS A 64 -11.17 25.76 -8.34
N LEU A 65 -10.59 25.64 -9.53
CA LEU A 65 -11.20 24.97 -10.68
C LEU A 65 -10.77 23.52 -10.79
N ARG A 66 -9.79 23.06 -10.00
CA ARG A 66 -9.33 21.67 -10.00
C ARG A 66 -10.45 20.73 -9.55
N HIS A 67 -10.74 19.74 -10.38
CA HIS A 67 -11.67 18.69 -10.03
C HIS A 67 -11.43 17.42 -10.86
N GLU A 68 -11.84 16.29 -10.30
CA GLU A 68 -11.85 15.01 -10.99
C GLU A 68 -13.26 14.61 -11.41
N LEU A 69 -13.35 13.80 -12.46
CA LEU A 69 -14.60 13.19 -12.89
C LEU A 69 -14.89 11.92 -12.08
N ASP A 70 -15.98 11.94 -11.32
CA ASP A 70 -16.62 10.74 -10.82
C ASP A 70 -17.35 10.01 -11.97
N ARG A 71 -16.84 8.84 -12.34
CA ARG A 71 -17.40 8.00 -13.41
C ARG A 71 -18.83 7.55 -13.14
N SER A 72 -19.22 7.41 -11.87
CA SER A 72 -20.54 6.90 -11.47
C SER A 72 -21.66 7.91 -11.74
N LEU A 73 -21.31 9.19 -11.85
CA LEU A 73 -22.25 10.28 -12.10
C LEU A 73 -22.51 10.56 -13.58
N VAL A 74 -21.78 9.90 -14.49
CA VAL A 74 -21.95 10.10 -15.94
C VAL A 74 -23.25 9.46 -16.40
N THR A 75 -24.21 10.27 -16.84
CA THR A 75 -25.54 9.83 -17.29
C THR A 75 -25.78 10.05 -18.78
N GLU A 76 -24.95 10.88 -19.43
CA GLU A 76 -25.08 11.23 -20.84
C GLU A 76 -23.77 11.07 -21.60
N VAL A 77 -23.91 10.79 -22.89
CA VAL A 77 -22.80 10.55 -23.82
C VAL A 77 -23.08 11.21 -25.17
N VAL A 78 -22.03 11.47 -25.95
CA VAL A 78 -22.11 12.07 -27.28
C VAL A 78 -21.48 11.14 -28.31
N CYS A 79 -22.25 10.71 -29.30
CA CYS A 79 -21.77 9.87 -30.39
C CYS A 79 -20.68 10.61 -31.19
N ALA A 80 -19.53 9.96 -31.40
CA ALA A 80 -18.42 10.57 -32.14
C ALA A 80 -18.69 10.71 -33.65
N LEU A 81 -19.62 9.93 -34.20
CA LEU A 81 -19.88 9.89 -35.66
C LEU A 81 -20.98 10.84 -36.11
N CYS A 82 -22.04 11.01 -35.30
CA CYS A 82 -23.19 11.83 -35.68
C CYS A 82 -23.49 12.96 -34.68
N SER A 83 -22.66 13.11 -33.66
CA SER A 83 -22.76 14.15 -32.63
C SER A 83 -24.07 14.16 -31.83
N LEU A 84 -24.85 13.07 -31.88
CA LEU A 84 -26.04 12.93 -31.03
C LEU A 84 -25.60 12.85 -29.55
N ARG A 85 -26.08 13.78 -28.74
CA ARG A 85 -26.11 13.66 -27.28
C ARG A 85 -27.30 12.80 -26.88
N GLN A 86 -27.08 11.82 -26.02
CA GLN A 86 -28.08 10.86 -25.57
C GLN A 86 -27.75 10.33 -24.17
N PRO A 87 -28.70 9.68 -23.48
CA PRO A 87 -28.40 8.91 -22.28
C PRO A 87 -27.35 7.82 -22.54
N VAL A 88 -26.64 7.42 -21.47
CA VAL A 88 -25.73 6.27 -21.48
C VAL A 88 -26.41 5.05 -22.10
N GLY A 89 -25.72 4.41 -23.02
CA GLY A 89 -26.14 3.21 -23.73
C GLY A 89 -24.94 2.55 -24.39
N ASP A 90 -25.11 1.38 -25.00
CA ASP A 90 -24.04 0.66 -25.70
C ASP A 90 -23.93 1.04 -27.20
N HIS A 91 -24.89 1.79 -27.73
CA HIS A 91 -24.93 2.23 -29.12
C HIS A 91 -25.59 3.61 -29.30
N CYS A 92 -25.38 4.21 -30.46
CA CYS A 92 -26.02 5.46 -30.84
C CYS A 92 -27.49 5.25 -31.22
N CYS A 93 -28.41 5.98 -30.59
CA CYS A 93 -29.85 5.87 -30.86
C CYS A 93 -30.25 6.41 -32.24
N ARG A 94 -29.41 7.24 -32.87
CA ARG A 94 -29.69 7.81 -34.21
C ARG A 94 -29.04 7.01 -35.33
N CYS A 95 -27.76 6.68 -35.19
CA CYS A 95 -26.99 6.11 -36.29
C CYS A 95 -26.58 4.65 -36.10
N GLY A 96 -27.06 4.01 -35.02
CA GLY A 96 -26.95 2.56 -34.78
C GLY A 96 -25.56 2.05 -34.39
N VAL A 97 -24.51 2.86 -34.51
CA VAL A 97 -23.14 2.41 -34.24
C VAL A 97 -22.94 2.04 -32.78
N ALA A 98 -22.30 0.90 -32.52
CA ALA A 98 -21.89 0.53 -31.17
C ALA A 98 -20.85 1.53 -30.67
N PHE A 99 -20.80 1.83 -29.37
CA PHE A 99 -19.83 2.82 -28.84
C PHE A 99 -18.45 2.25 -28.53
N GLY A 100 -18.37 0.94 -28.35
CA GLY A 100 -17.12 0.18 -28.18
C GLY A 100 -17.36 -1.28 -28.54
N ALA A 101 -16.31 -2.01 -28.90
CA ALA A 101 -16.38 -3.47 -29.02
C ALA A 101 -16.65 -4.14 -27.65
N TYR A 102 -16.07 -3.58 -26.59
CA TYR A 102 -16.50 -3.78 -25.21
C TYR A 102 -17.25 -2.53 -24.71
N ALA A 103 -18.41 -2.74 -24.09
CA ALA A 103 -19.22 -1.68 -23.50
C ALA A 103 -19.72 -2.12 -22.12
N CYS A 104 -19.56 -1.24 -21.13
CA CYS A 104 -20.14 -1.37 -19.81
C CYS A 104 -20.90 -0.09 -19.46
N THR A 105 -22.22 -0.17 -19.51
CA THR A 105 -23.13 0.94 -19.21
C THR A 105 -23.29 1.22 -17.71
N LEU A 106 -22.84 0.30 -16.83
CA LEU A 106 -22.78 0.52 -15.39
C LEU A 106 -21.62 1.45 -15.00
N CYS A 107 -20.49 1.38 -15.71
CA CYS A 107 -19.30 2.20 -15.45
C CYS A 107 -19.10 3.33 -16.49
N PRO A 108 -20.10 3.63 -17.31
CA PRO A 108 -19.96 4.24 -18.64
C PRO A 108 -18.60 4.06 -19.34
N PHE A 109 -18.15 2.82 -19.49
CA PHE A 109 -16.84 2.46 -20.04
C PHE A 109 -16.97 1.78 -21.40
N TYR A 110 -16.18 2.24 -22.38
CA TYR A 110 -16.19 1.73 -23.75
C TYR A 110 -14.75 1.64 -24.27
N ASP A 111 -14.41 0.50 -24.86
CA ASP A 111 -13.13 0.32 -25.55
C ASP A 111 -13.30 -0.63 -26.74
N ASP A 112 -12.71 -0.30 -27.88
CA ASP A 112 -12.60 -1.17 -29.05
C ASP A 112 -11.46 -2.17 -28.89
N ASP A 113 -10.51 -1.89 -28.01
CA ASP A 113 -9.39 -2.78 -27.74
C ASP A 113 -9.80 -3.92 -26.80
N VAL A 114 -10.40 -4.96 -27.40
CA VAL A 114 -10.79 -6.19 -26.69
C VAL A 114 -9.60 -7.03 -26.24
N SER A 115 -8.39 -6.77 -26.74
CA SER A 115 -7.18 -7.50 -26.31
C SER A 115 -6.85 -7.27 -24.83
N LYS A 116 -7.32 -6.14 -24.28
CA LYS A 116 -7.27 -5.83 -22.85
C LYS A 116 -8.14 -6.77 -21.99
N GLN A 117 -9.07 -7.52 -22.60
CA GLN A 117 -9.99 -8.42 -21.91
C GLN A 117 -10.69 -7.74 -20.72
N ALA A 118 -11.27 -6.55 -20.96
CA ALA A 118 -11.97 -5.81 -19.93
C ALA A 118 -13.21 -6.57 -19.44
N PHE A 119 -13.51 -6.47 -18.14
CA PHE A 119 -14.71 -7.07 -17.55
C PHE A 119 -15.21 -6.28 -16.35
N HIS A 120 -16.52 -6.26 -16.12
CA HIS A 120 -17.11 -5.62 -14.95
C HIS A 120 -17.16 -6.60 -13.76
N CYS A 121 -16.63 -6.19 -12.60
CA CYS A 121 -16.87 -6.89 -11.34
C CYS A 121 -18.03 -6.20 -10.61
N ALA A 122 -19.14 -6.93 -10.44
CA ALA A 122 -20.34 -6.43 -9.76
C ALA A 122 -20.04 -6.04 -8.30
N ASP A 123 -19.28 -6.88 -7.60
CA ASP A 123 -18.97 -6.66 -6.17
C ASP A 123 -18.04 -5.47 -5.94
N CYS A 124 -17.15 -5.17 -6.90
CA CYS A 124 -16.34 -3.94 -6.85
C CYS A 124 -17.07 -2.72 -7.43
N GLY A 125 -18.12 -2.91 -8.22
CA GLY A 125 -18.79 -1.84 -8.98
C GLY A 125 -17.94 -1.22 -10.09
N ILE A 126 -16.85 -1.87 -10.53
CA ILE A 126 -15.89 -1.28 -11.48
C ILE A 126 -15.42 -2.27 -12.54
N CYS A 127 -15.06 -1.74 -13.71
CA CYS A 127 -14.38 -2.52 -14.75
C CYS A 127 -12.91 -2.76 -14.40
N ARG A 128 -12.44 -3.98 -14.62
CA ARG A 128 -11.05 -4.42 -14.53
C ARG A 128 -10.56 -4.86 -15.91
N VAL A 129 -9.26 -5.02 -16.05
CA VAL A 129 -8.55 -5.37 -17.29
C VAL A 129 -7.71 -6.62 -17.03
N GLY A 130 -7.59 -7.51 -18.02
CA GLY A 130 -6.79 -8.72 -17.94
C GLY A 130 -7.57 -10.04 -17.85
N GLY A 131 -8.87 -10.04 -18.17
CA GLY A 131 -9.69 -11.25 -18.29
C GLY A 131 -10.32 -11.71 -16.98
N ARG A 132 -11.64 -11.97 -16.98
CA ARG A 132 -12.39 -12.37 -15.77
C ARG A 132 -11.81 -13.62 -15.13
N GLU A 133 -11.33 -14.55 -15.94
CA GLU A 133 -10.73 -15.83 -15.54
C GLU A 133 -9.42 -15.68 -14.76
N ASN A 134 -8.73 -14.55 -14.92
CA ASN A 134 -7.45 -14.29 -14.25
C ASN A 134 -7.61 -13.58 -12.90
N PHE A 135 -8.85 -13.24 -12.52
CA PHE A 135 -9.16 -12.53 -11.29
C PHE A 135 -10.19 -13.28 -10.45
N PHE A 136 -10.14 -13.05 -9.15
CA PHE A 136 -11.22 -13.40 -8.23
C PHE A 136 -11.52 -12.22 -7.31
N HIS A 137 -12.78 -12.05 -6.93
CA HIS A 137 -13.16 -11.13 -5.87
C HIS A 137 -12.94 -11.80 -4.51
N CYS A 138 -12.35 -11.06 -3.57
CA CYS A 138 -12.24 -11.47 -2.18
C CYS A 138 -13.20 -10.62 -1.35
N ASP A 139 -14.30 -11.20 -0.87
CA ASP A 139 -15.36 -10.49 -0.15
C ASP A 139 -14.82 -9.78 1.10
N THR A 140 -13.94 -10.44 1.86
CA THR A 140 -13.35 -9.89 3.08
C THR A 140 -12.43 -8.70 2.79
N CYS A 141 -11.63 -8.75 1.73
CA CYS A 141 -10.80 -7.60 1.33
C CYS A 141 -11.63 -6.51 0.61
N GLY A 142 -12.77 -6.86 0.03
CA GLY A 142 -13.61 -6.02 -0.82
C GLY A 142 -12.95 -5.66 -2.15
N SER A 143 -12.12 -6.54 -2.73
CA SER A 143 -11.40 -6.23 -3.97
C SER A 143 -11.10 -7.45 -4.84
N CYS A 144 -10.89 -7.19 -6.14
CA CYS A 144 -10.41 -8.17 -7.10
C CYS A 144 -8.89 -8.31 -7.06
N TYR A 145 -8.42 -9.55 -6.93
CA TYR A 145 -7.01 -9.91 -7.02
C TYR A 145 -6.78 -10.91 -8.16
N SER A 146 -5.53 -11.01 -8.61
CA SER A 146 -5.13 -12.08 -9.52
C SER A 146 -5.38 -13.44 -8.88
N THR A 147 -5.86 -14.42 -9.65
CA THR A 147 -6.05 -15.81 -9.21
C THR A 147 -4.81 -16.44 -8.59
N LYS A 148 -3.61 -15.94 -8.91
CA LYS A 148 -2.34 -16.34 -8.26
C LYS A 148 -2.33 -16.09 -6.73
N LEU A 149 -3.13 -15.14 -6.25
CA LEU A 149 -3.25 -14.80 -4.82
C LEU A 149 -4.38 -15.55 -4.11
N ARG A 150 -5.17 -16.37 -4.83
CA ARG A 150 -6.28 -17.12 -4.24
C ARG A 150 -5.75 -18.12 -3.22
N GLY A 151 -6.23 -17.99 -1.97
CA GLY A 151 -5.80 -18.83 -0.85
C GLY A 151 -4.37 -18.56 -0.34
N ARG A 152 -3.66 -17.56 -0.88
CA ARG A 152 -2.26 -17.26 -0.52
C ARG A 152 -2.05 -15.88 0.10
N HIS A 153 -2.91 -14.91 -0.20
CA HIS A 153 -2.79 -13.58 0.40
C HIS A 153 -3.25 -13.60 1.86
N VAL A 154 -2.59 -12.81 2.69
CA VAL A 154 -3.08 -12.52 4.04
C VAL A 154 -4.27 -11.57 3.89
N CYS A 155 -5.44 -12.08 4.23
CA CYS A 155 -6.69 -11.37 4.07
C CYS A 155 -6.87 -10.36 5.20
N VAL A 156 -6.82 -9.07 4.87
CA VAL A 156 -7.06 -7.97 5.82
C VAL A 156 -8.29 -7.22 5.33
N GLU A 157 -9.23 -7.01 6.24
CA GLU A 157 -10.49 -6.34 5.93
C GLU A 157 -10.23 -4.97 5.31
N ARG A 158 -10.87 -4.71 4.17
CA ARG A 158 -10.80 -3.42 3.46
C ARG A 158 -9.39 -2.93 3.15
N ALA A 159 -8.42 -3.83 2.96
CA ALA A 159 -7.01 -3.49 2.73
C ALA A 159 -6.75 -2.52 1.55
N MET A 160 -7.65 -2.47 0.57
CA MET A 160 -7.58 -1.56 -0.59
C MET A 160 -8.38 -0.26 -0.42
N HIS A 161 -9.24 -0.16 0.60
CA HIS A 161 -10.06 1.03 0.85
C HIS A 161 -9.37 1.98 1.82
N GLN A 162 -8.11 2.31 1.50
CA GLN A 162 -7.28 3.25 2.26
C GLN A 162 -6.32 3.97 1.31
N ASN A 163 -5.69 5.02 1.81
CA ASN A 163 -4.63 5.70 1.07
C ASN A 163 -3.32 4.93 1.20
N CYS A 164 -2.52 4.94 0.14
CA CYS A 164 -1.16 4.45 0.20
C CYS A 164 -0.37 5.28 1.23
N PRO A 165 0.29 4.67 2.23
CA PRO A 165 1.03 5.39 3.28
C PRO A 165 2.31 6.05 2.78
N VAL A 166 2.69 5.83 1.52
CA VAL A 166 3.91 6.39 0.90
C VAL A 166 3.57 7.62 0.06
N CYS A 167 2.63 7.52 -0.88
CA CYS A 167 2.25 8.62 -1.77
C CYS A 167 0.93 9.32 -1.39
N PHE A 168 0.20 8.81 -0.40
CA PHE A 168 -1.09 9.31 0.09
C PHE A 168 -2.25 9.28 -0.92
N GLU A 169 -2.06 8.62 -2.07
CA GLU A 169 -3.14 8.40 -3.04
C GLU A 169 -4.07 7.24 -2.62
N TYR A 170 -5.35 7.37 -2.94
CA TYR A 170 -6.36 6.35 -2.66
C TYR A 170 -6.15 5.10 -3.52
N LEU A 171 -5.98 3.93 -2.90
CA LEU A 171 -5.56 2.69 -3.58
C LEU A 171 -6.64 2.13 -4.51
N PHE A 172 -7.91 2.15 -4.10
CA PHE A 172 -8.97 1.45 -4.83
C PHE A 172 -9.28 2.07 -6.20
N GLU A 173 -9.17 3.40 -6.30
CA GLU A 173 -9.44 4.15 -7.53
C GLU A 173 -8.21 4.43 -8.38
N SER A 174 -7.02 4.26 -7.80
CA SER A 174 -5.77 4.47 -8.52
C SER A 174 -5.65 3.52 -9.71
N VAL A 175 -5.14 4.05 -10.81
CA VAL A 175 -4.77 3.27 -11.99
C VAL A 175 -3.41 2.58 -11.82
N GLN A 176 -2.64 2.96 -10.81
CA GLN A 176 -1.35 2.36 -10.54
C GLN A 176 -1.52 0.94 -10.00
N PRO A 177 -0.70 -0.03 -10.46
CA PRO A 177 -0.71 -1.37 -9.89
C PRO A 177 -0.43 -1.36 -8.38
N THR A 178 -1.13 -2.19 -7.63
CA THR A 178 -0.94 -2.35 -6.19
C THR A 178 -0.26 -3.68 -5.86
N ALA A 179 0.51 -3.69 -4.77
CA ALA A 179 1.14 -4.86 -4.20
C ALA A 179 0.53 -5.18 -2.83
N VAL A 180 0.15 -6.44 -2.63
CA VAL A 180 -0.25 -6.96 -1.31
C VAL A 180 1.00 -7.46 -0.60
N LEU A 181 1.37 -6.82 0.50
CA LEU A 181 2.55 -7.13 1.30
C LEU A 181 2.37 -8.44 2.07
N PRO A 182 3.44 -9.08 2.56
CA PRO A 182 3.35 -10.33 3.33
C PRO A 182 2.50 -10.24 4.59
N CYS A 183 2.37 -9.04 5.16
CA CYS A 183 1.49 -8.76 6.30
C CYS A 183 0.01 -8.54 5.92
N GLY A 184 -0.33 -8.55 4.63
CA GLY A 184 -1.67 -8.32 4.09
C GLY A 184 -2.01 -6.85 3.77
N HIS A 185 -1.24 -5.89 4.27
CA HIS A 185 -1.40 -4.49 3.89
C HIS A 185 -1.10 -4.29 2.40
N THR A 186 -1.81 -3.35 1.77
CA THR A 186 -1.67 -3.06 0.33
C THR A 186 -1.08 -1.66 0.14
N ILE A 187 -0.12 -1.53 -0.78
CA ILE A 187 0.46 -0.26 -1.22
C ILE A 187 0.64 -0.27 -2.75
N HIS A 188 1.00 0.85 -3.37
CA HIS A 188 1.37 0.85 -4.79
C HIS A 188 2.65 0.06 -5.05
N SER A 189 2.71 -0.64 -6.18
CA SER A 189 3.90 -1.40 -6.58
C SER A 189 5.12 -0.51 -6.84
N SER A 190 4.91 0.73 -7.27
CA SER A 190 5.95 1.77 -7.37
C SER A 190 6.51 2.11 -5.99
N CYS A 191 5.63 2.43 -5.04
CA CYS A 191 5.99 2.75 -3.67
C CYS A 191 6.69 1.58 -2.94
N LEU A 192 6.28 0.33 -3.20
CA LEU A 192 7.01 -0.84 -2.67
C LEU A 192 8.46 -0.86 -3.17
N LYS A 193 8.67 -0.67 -4.48
CA LYS A 193 10.02 -0.65 -5.06
C LYS A 193 10.87 0.52 -4.57
N GLU A 194 10.26 1.62 -4.14
CA GLU A 194 10.96 2.72 -3.48
C GLU A 194 11.39 2.33 -2.07
N LEU A 195 10.49 1.73 -1.28
CA LEU A 195 10.80 1.21 0.05
C LEU A 195 11.89 0.15 0.05
N GLU A 196 11.93 -0.71 -0.97
CA GLU A 196 12.97 -1.73 -1.15
C GLU A 196 14.34 -1.13 -1.52
N ARG A 197 14.38 0.08 -2.09
CA ARG A 197 15.62 0.77 -2.48
C ARG A 197 16.11 1.76 -1.43
N SER A 198 15.26 2.19 -0.51
CA SER A 198 15.64 3.13 0.54
C SER A 198 16.44 2.39 1.61
N ASP A 199 17.78 2.41 1.49
CA ASP A 199 18.71 1.91 2.52
C ASP A 199 18.71 2.77 3.80
N SER A 200 17.96 3.89 3.81
CA SER A 200 18.13 4.99 4.76
C SER A 200 17.26 4.96 6.02
N ILE A 201 16.30 4.04 6.14
CA ILE A 201 15.29 4.10 7.23
C ILE A 201 15.32 2.90 8.18
N SER A 202 15.84 1.74 7.77
CA SER A 202 15.80 0.53 8.60
C SER A 202 16.81 -0.51 8.13
N VAL A 203 17.28 -1.34 9.07
CA VAL A 203 18.12 -2.52 8.81
C VAL A 203 17.47 -3.50 7.82
N CYS A 204 16.16 -3.41 7.63
CA CYS A 204 15.44 -4.13 6.58
C CYS A 204 14.23 -3.35 6.06
N ALA A 205 13.85 -3.62 4.80
CA ALA A 205 12.61 -3.12 4.23
C ALA A 205 11.40 -3.64 5.02
N CYS A 206 10.57 -2.71 5.51
CA CYS A 206 9.46 -2.99 6.41
C CYS A 206 8.16 -2.40 5.88
N CYS A 207 7.04 -3.03 6.24
CA CYS A 207 5.72 -2.47 5.99
C CYS A 207 5.60 -1.10 6.68
N PRO A 208 5.23 -0.02 5.96
CA PRO A 208 5.12 1.30 6.57
C PRO A 208 4.02 1.38 7.64
N ILE A 209 3.01 0.50 7.56
CA ILE A 209 1.84 0.46 8.46
C ILE A 209 2.14 -0.32 9.74
N CYS A 210 2.58 -1.57 9.62
CA CYS A 210 2.76 -2.46 10.79
C CYS A 210 4.22 -2.79 11.13
N LYS A 211 5.19 -2.26 10.37
CA LYS A 211 6.64 -2.46 10.56
C LYS A 211 7.15 -3.89 10.40
N ARG A 212 6.30 -4.86 10.04
CA ARG A 212 6.73 -6.23 9.69
C ARG A 212 7.68 -6.23 8.49
N SER A 213 8.71 -7.07 8.53
CA SER A 213 9.67 -7.21 7.43
C SER A 213 8.99 -7.68 6.14
N LEU A 214 9.44 -7.14 5.00
CA LEU A 214 8.87 -7.45 3.68
C LEU A 214 9.54 -8.63 2.97
N GLN A 215 10.75 -8.99 3.41
CA GLN A 215 11.57 -10.03 2.81
C GLN A 215 12.26 -10.88 3.88
N ASP A 216 12.87 -11.98 3.46
CA ASP A 216 13.71 -12.80 4.33
C ASP A 216 15.02 -12.05 4.64
N ASN A 217 15.22 -11.71 5.91
CA ASN A 217 16.41 -11.02 6.40
C ASN A 217 17.34 -11.96 7.20
N SER A 218 17.19 -13.28 7.08
CA SER A 218 17.98 -14.27 7.83
C SER A 218 19.49 -14.09 7.69
N ALA A 219 19.97 -13.64 6.52
CA ALA A 219 21.39 -13.33 6.32
C ALA A 219 21.84 -12.11 7.14
N THR A 220 21.04 -11.04 7.13
CA THR A 220 21.27 -9.84 7.95
C THR A 220 21.24 -10.16 9.43
N TRP A 221 20.28 -10.98 9.89
CA TRP A 221 20.20 -11.42 11.28
C TRP A 221 21.42 -12.21 11.72
N ARG A 222 21.92 -13.13 10.88
CA ARG A 222 23.17 -13.86 11.13
C ARG A 222 24.38 -12.94 11.20
N TYR A 223 24.40 -11.88 10.40
CA TYR A 223 25.45 -10.87 10.47
C TYR A 223 25.38 -10.09 11.79
N LEU A 224 24.20 -9.64 12.23
CA LEU A 224 24.02 -8.98 13.52
C LEU A 224 24.39 -9.89 14.70
N ASP A 225 24.07 -11.18 14.63
CA ASP A 225 24.53 -12.18 15.62
C ASP A 225 26.07 -12.15 15.75
N SER A 226 26.78 -12.09 14.63
CA SER A 226 28.25 -12.06 14.63
C SER A 226 28.83 -10.78 15.23
N ILE A 227 28.21 -9.62 14.99
CA ILE A 227 28.61 -8.35 15.60
C ILE A 227 28.32 -8.36 17.10
N ALA A 228 27.13 -8.82 17.50
CA ALA A 228 26.72 -8.92 18.90
C ALA A 228 27.64 -9.85 19.71
N ALA A 229 28.18 -10.90 19.08
CA ALA A 229 29.14 -11.80 19.71
C ALA A 229 30.56 -11.22 19.80
N SER A 230 30.98 -10.38 18.84
CA SER A 230 32.31 -9.76 18.84
C SER A 230 32.40 -8.49 19.71
N HIS A 231 31.26 -7.89 20.05
CA HIS A 231 31.17 -6.69 20.88
C HIS A 231 30.39 -7.01 22.17
N PRO A 232 31.04 -7.59 23.19
CA PRO A 232 30.38 -7.86 24.46
C PRO A 232 29.88 -6.57 25.12
N LEU A 233 28.80 -6.68 25.89
CA LEU A 233 28.24 -5.56 26.62
C LEU A 233 29.28 -4.95 27.59
N PRO A 234 29.30 -3.61 27.73
CA PRO A 234 30.00 -2.95 28.82
C PRO A 234 29.51 -3.46 30.19
N GLU A 235 30.39 -3.47 31.18
CA GLU A 235 30.15 -4.04 32.51
C GLU A 235 28.87 -3.51 33.19
N GLU A 236 28.58 -2.21 33.01
CA GLU A 236 27.39 -1.54 33.55
C GLU A 236 26.05 -2.10 33.05
N TYR A 237 26.05 -2.74 31.87
CA TYR A 237 24.86 -3.32 31.24
C TYR A 237 24.79 -4.84 31.37
N VAL A 238 25.81 -5.49 31.96
CA VAL A 238 25.82 -6.95 32.12
C VAL A 238 24.63 -7.39 32.96
N GLY A 239 23.85 -8.35 32.45
CA GLY A 239 22.66 -8.88 33.11
C GLY A 239 21.40 -8.00 32.96
N TRP A 240 21.49 -6.86 32.26
CA TRP A 240 20.30 -6.11 31.90
C TRP A 240 19.46 -6.88 30.89
N GLN A 241 18.16 -6.76 31.03
CA GLN A 241 17.19 -7.34 30.12
C GLN A 241 16.38 -6.24 29.44
N ALA A 242 15.85 -6.56 28.27
CA ALA A 242 14.92 -5.70 27.55
C ALA A 242 13.62 -6.47 27.31
N GLU A 243 12.50 -5.84 27.64
CA GLU A 243 11.20 -6.26 27.15
C GLU A 243 11.03 -5.72 25.74
N ILE A 244 10.71 -6.60 24.79
CA ILE A 244 10.58 -6.25 23.38
C ILE A 244 9.27 -6.71 22.78
N PHE A 245 8.81 -5.99 21.77
CA PHE A 245 7.79 -6.44 20.83
C PHE A 245 8.47 -6.76 19.49
N CYS A 246 8.24 -7.96 18.95
CA CYS A 246 8.78 -8.34 17.65
C CYS A 246 7.77 -8.04 16.53
N ASN A 247 8.17 -7.23 15.54
CA ASN A 247 7.30 -6.85 14.42
C ASN A 247 7.04 -8.02 13.45
N ASP A 248 7.85 -9.09 13.50
CA ASP A 248 7.73 -10.23 12.57
C ASP A 248 6.86 -11.37 13.09
N CYS A 249 6.95 -11.70 14.38
CA CYS A 249 6.13 -12.74 15.02
C CYS A 249 5.02 -12.17 15.93
N LEU A 250 4.94 -10.85 16.06
CA LEU A 250 3.92 -10.12 16.84
C LEU A 250 3.86 -10.51 18.32
N SER A 251 4.92 -11.13 18.84
CA SER A 251 5.01 -11.59 20.21
C SER A 251 5.86 -10.63 21.05
N THR A 252 5.51 -10.50 22.31
CA THR A 252 6.36 -9.87 23.32
C THR A 252 7.26 -10.92 23.97
N CYS A 253 8.50 -10.55 24.27
CA CYS A 253 9.41 -11.40 25.04
C CYS A 253 10.46 -10.56 25.76
N THR A 254 11.07 -11.16 26.78
CA THR A 254 12.20 -10.56 27.51
C THR A 254 13.49 -11.21 27.01
N VAL A 255 14.45 -10.38 26.62
CA VAL A 255 15.73 -10.81 26.04
C VAL A 255 16.88 -10.14 26.75
N GLN A 256 18.08 -10.72 26.67
CA GLN A 256 19.28 -10.05 27.16
C GLN A 256 19.49 -8.76 26.36
N TYR A 257 19.81 -7.69 27.06
CA TYR A 257 20.11 -6.43 26.41
C TYR A 257 21.36 -6.59 25.53
N ASN A 258 21.40 -5.90 24.39
CA ASN A 258 22.57 -5.84 23.52
C ASN A 258 22.53 -4.52 22.73
N LEU A 259 23.67 -3.84 22.62
CA LEU A 259 23.81 -2.56 21.93
C LEU A 259 23.66 -2.68 20.41
N VAL A 260 24.01 -3.84 19.83
CA VAL A 260 23.90 -4.10 18.38
C VAL A 260 22.43 -4.26 17.96
N GLY A 261 21.61 -4.85 18.82
CA GLY A 261 20.19 -5.03 18.56
C GLY A 261 19.56 -6.11 19.43
N LEU A 262 18.24 -6.05 19.57
CA LEU A 262 17.49 -6.93 20.45
C LEU A 262 16.88 -8.08 19.65
N LYS A 263 17.52 -9.24 19.70
CA LYS A 263 17.07 -10.44 18.98
C LYS A 263 15.85 -11.06 19.64
N CYS A 264 14.77 -11.26 18.88
CA CYS A 264 13.60 -11.98 19.35
C CYS A 264 13.94 -13.44 19.69
N GLY A 265 13.67 -13.88 20.92
CA GLY A 265 13.87 -15.27 21.33
C GLY A 265 12.94 -16.28 20.66
N GLY A 266 11.82 -15.83 20.09
CA GLY A 266 10.84 -16.70 19.43
C GLY A 266 11.17 -16.99 17.97
N CYS A 267 11.39 -15.95 17.15
CA CYS A 267 11.63 -16.11 15.70
C CYS A 267 13.06 -15.76 15.26
N GLY A 268 13.92 -15.26 16.16
CA GLY A 268 15.29 -14.88 15.85
C GLY A 268 15.46 -13.57 15.08
N SER A 269 14.37 -12.84 14.79
CA SER A 269 14.42 -11.56 14.10
C SER A 269 14.95 -10.43 15.00
N TYR A 270 15.69 -9.50 14.41
CA TYR A 270 16.08 -8.24 15.05
C TYR A 270 15.13 -7.08 14.72
N ASN A 271 14.08 -7.31 13.92
CA ASN A 271 13.02 -6.33 13.70
C ASN A 271 12.11 -6.22 14.92
N THR A 272 12.64 -5.59 15.97
CA THR A 272 12.02 -5.51 17.29
C THR A 272 12.00 -4.07 17.79
N ARG A 273 11.04 -3.78 18.67
CA ARG A 273 10.91 -2.50 19.37
C ARG A 273 11.07 -2.75 20.87
N ARG A 274 11.96 -1.98 21.51
CA ARG A 274 12.11 -1.97 22.97
C ARG A 274 10.88 -1.36 23.62
N LEU A 275 10.30 -2.07 24.59
CA LEU A 275 9.19 -1.62 25.42
C LEU A 275 9.69 -1.10 26.77
N ALA A 276 10.61 -1.83 27.40
CA ALA A 276 11.22 -1.45 28.66
C ALA A 276 12.65 -2.00 28.79
N LEU A 277 13.45 -1.36 29.63
CA LEU A 277 14.73 -1.88 30.13
C LEU A 277 14.56 -2.30 31.58
N VAL A 278 15.08 -3.48 31.90
CA VAL A 278 15.09 -4.06 33.23
C VAL A 278 16.56 -4.18 33.66
N PRO A 279 17.05 -3.27 34.51
CA PRO A 279 18.41 -3.34 35.03
C PRO A 279 18.65 -4.64 35.81
N ALA A 280 19.91 -5.10 35.81
CA ALA A 280 20.30 -6.24 36.64
C ALA A 280 20.00 -5.95 38.12
N VAL A 281 19.27 -6.84 38.79
CA VAL A 281 19.06 -6.73 40.24
C VAL A 281 20.40 -6.98 40.93
N ILE A 282 21.03 -5.93 41.46
CA ILE A 282 22.20 -6.07 42.32
C ILE A 282 21.73 -6.76 43.60
N ARG A 283 21.90 -8.08 43.68
CA ARG A 283 21.80 -8.80 44.96
C ARG A 283 22.97 -8.33 45.81
N ARG A 284 22.73 -7.34 46.69
CA ARG A 284 23.65 -7.06 47.79
C ARG A 284 23.68 -8.28 48.69
N SER A 285 24.75 -9.06 48.61
CA SER A 285 25.11 -10.09 49.56
C SER A 285 25.39 -9.43 50.92
N GLY A 286 24.37 -9.24 51.74
CA GLY A 286 24.51 -8.79 53.14
C GLY A 286 24.47 -10.01 54.07
N GLY A 287 25.56 -10.21 54.80
CA GLY A 287 25.77 -11.32 55.74
C GLY A 287 24.85 -11.32 56.97
N GLN A 288 24.90 -12.45 57.67
CA GLN A 288 24.07 -12.85 58.82
C GLN A 288 24.32 -12.07 60.12
N ASN A 289 23.34 -12.22 61.04
CA ASN A 289 23.26 -11.98 62.50
C ASN A 289 22.68 -10.62 62.94
N GLN A 290 21.75 -10.51 63.90
CA GLN A 290 21.27 -11.39 64.98
C GLN A 290 19.83 -11.00 65.41
N GLN A 291 19.12 -11.90 66.10
CA GLN A 291 17.80 -11.72 66.73
C GLN A 291 17.86 -10.78 67.96
N GLU A 292 16.79 -10.00 68.21
CA GLU A 292 15.97 -10.04 69.43
C GLU A 292 14.75 -9.07 69.38
N ASP A 293 13.57 -9.68 69.50
CA ASP A 293 12.33 -9.34 70.22
C ASP A 293 11.64 -7.94 70.24
N SER A 294 10.43 -7.97 69.64
CA SER A 294 9.11 -7.51 70.11
C SER A 294 8.87 -6.10 70.70
N GLN A 295 8.02 -5.31 70.02
CA GLN A 295 6.63 -4.93 70.42
C GLN A 295 6.07 -3.88 69.44
N GLY A 296 4.74 -3.85 69.27
CA GLY A 296 4.07 -3.33 68.06
C GLY A 296 3.69 -1.84 68.03
N SER A 297 3.27 -1.37 66.85
CA SER A 297 2.16 -0.43 66.60
C SER A 297 2.16 0.05 65.13
N MET A 298 0.98 0.32 64.60
CA MET A 298 0.66 0.89 63.28
C MET A 298 1.44 2.17 62.92
N LEU A 299 1.75 2.37 61.62
CA LEU A 299 1.30 3.49 60.77
C LEU A 299 2.05 3.58 59.43
N GLN A 300 1.50 4.40 58.53
CA GLN A 300 1.56 4.37 57.06
C GLN A 300 2.84 4.93 56.40
N SER A 301 3.03 4.50 55.14
CA SER A 301 3.57 5.21 53.96
C SER A 301 4.85 6.04 54.08
N ASN A 302 5.92 5.59 53.40
CA ASN A 302 6.84 6.44 52.64
C ASN A 302 7.68 5.58 51.67
N GLY A 303 7.38 5.66 50.37
CA GLY A 303 8.01 4.85 49.32
C GLY A 303 8.16 5.56 47.97
N THR A 304 8.25 6.89 47.97
CA THR A 304 8.20 7.71 46.74
C THR A 304 9.49 8.48 46.43
N GLU A 305 10.51 8.51 47.30
CA GLU A 305 11.71 9.34 47.08
C GLU A 305 12.91 8.60 46.45
N THR A 306 12.96 7.27 46.50
CA THR A 306 14.08 6.49 45.91
C THR A 306 13.86 6.16 44.42
N VAL A 307 12.61 6.01 43.99
CA VAL A 307 12.25 5.69 42.59
C VAL A 307 12.38 6.90 41.67
N SER A 308 12.12 8.11 42.17
CA SER A 308 12.27 9.37 41.42
C SER A 308 13.74 9.64 41.07
N ARG A 309 14.66 9.48 42.02
CA ARG A 309 16.11 9.66 41.80
C ARG A 309 16.70 8.70 40.77
N SER A 310 16.24 7.45 40.70
CA SER A 310 16.69 6.47 39.70
C SER A 310 16.17 6.77 38.30
N ARG A 311 14.96 7.34 38.20
CA ARG A 311 14.33 7.72 36.93
C ARG A 311 14.94 9.00 36.36
N ASP A 312 15.30 9.95 37.21
CA ASP A 312 15.99 11.19 36.80
C ASP A 312 17.43 10.92 36.33
N GLN A 313 18.12 9.95 36.94
CA GLN A 313 19.44 9.50 36.46
C GLN A 313 19.35 8.76 35.11
N ALA A 314 18.28 7.99 34.86
CA ALA A 314 18.08 7.30 33.59
C ALA A 314 17.76 8.27 32.44
N MET A 315 16.91 9.29 32.67
CA MET A 315 16.65 10.33 31.66
C MET A 315 17.90 11.14 31.33
N HIS A 316 18.70 11.52 32.34
CA HIS A 316 19.94 12.26 32.09
C HIS A 316 21.02 11.46 31.35
N LEU A 317 21.02 10.12 31.46
CA LEU A 317 21.89 9.25 30.67
C LEU A 317 21.38 9.11 29.22
N GLU A 318 20.07 9.04 28.99
CA GLU A 318 19.48 9.00 27.65
C GLU A 318 19.65 10.32 26.88
N GLU A 319 19.49 11.49 27.52
CA GLU A 319 19.75 12.80 26.90
C GLU A 319 21.22 12.98 26.51
N ARG A 320 22.12 12.48 27.35
CA ARG A 320 23.57 12.53 27.11
C ARG A 320 23.98 11.61 25.96
N TRP A 321 23.37 10.42 25.86
CA TRP A 321 23.59 9.48 24.76
C TRP A 321 23.06 9.99 23.42
N SER A 322 21.86 10.59 23.38
CA SER A 322 21.31 11.22 22.16
C SER A 322 22.27 12.30 21.63
N SER A 323 22.89 13.08 22.52
CA SER A 323 23.86 14.11 22.13
C SER A 323 25.22 13.55 21.68
N GLU A 324 25.60 12.34 22.09
CA GLU A 324 26.82 11.66 21.67
C GLU A 324 26.62 10.89 20.35
N GLU A 325 25.44 10.30 20.12
CA GLU A 325 25.04 9.73 18.82
C GLU A 325 24.98 10.80 17.73
N ASP A 326 24.40 11.97 18.01
CA ASP A 326 24.36 13.09 17.06
C ASP A 326 25.77 13.59 16.69
N ARG A 327 26.70 13.63 17.66
CA ARG A 327 28.11 13.98 17.41
C ARG A 327 28.87 12.93 16.61
N GLN A 328 28.59 11.65 16.83
CA GLN A 328 29.19 10.55 16.04
C GLN A 328 28.65 10.54 14.60
N LEU A 329 27.38 10.88 14.40
CA LEU A 329 26.76 11.02 13.08
C LEU A 329 27.29 12.23 12.30
N GLU A 330 27.55 13.37 12.97
CA GLU A 330 28.18 14.54 12.35
C GLU A 330 29.65 14.28 11.97
N ALA A 331 30.40 13.57 12.80
CA ALA A 331 31.79 13.16 12.49
C ALA A 331 31.86 12.25 11.26
N TYR A 332 30.83 11.44 11.02
CA TYR A 332 30.73 10.57 9.85
C TYR A 332 30.40 11.33 8.55
N ARG A 333 29.67 12.46 8.64
CA ARG A 333 29.32 13.31 7.47
C ARG A 333 30.44 14.27 7.05
N GLY A 334 31.44 14.50 7.89
CA GLY A 334 32.51 15.48 7.66
C GLY A 334 33.81 14.94 7.06
N SER A 335 33.90 13.66 6.69
CA SER A 335 35.12 13.12 6.09
C SER A 335 35.19 13.44 4.58
N PRO A 336 36.22 14.15 4.08
CA PRO A 336 36.32 14.52 2.68
C PRO A 336 36.66 13.28 1.83
N GLU A 337 35.94 13.13 0.72
CA GLU A 337 36.25 12.16 -0.33
C GLU A 337 37.68 12.41 -0.85
N GLY A 338 38.54 11.42 -0.62
CA GLY A 338 39.92 11.43 -1.09
C GLY A 338 39.98 11.10 -2.57
N SER A 339 40.50 12.07 -3.33
CA SER A 339 41.07 11.94 -4.67
C SER A 339 42.24 10.94 -4.71
N ASP A 340 42.12 9.90 -5.52
CA ASP A 340 43.02 9.59 -6.65
C ASP A 340 42.43 8.43 -7.49
#